data_AF-A0A2W1JCQ7-F1
#
_entry.id   AF-A0A2W1JCQ7-F1
#
_cell.length_a   1.000
_cell.length_b   1.000
_cell.length_c   1.000
_cell.angle_alpha   90.00
_cell.angle_beta   90.00
_cell.angle_gamma   90.00
#
_symmetry.space_group_name_H-M   'P 1'
#
loop_
_entity.id
_entity.type
_entity.pdbx_description
1 polymer ?
#
loop_
_entity_poly.entity_id
_entity_poly.type
_entity_poly.pdbx_seq_one_letter_code
_entity_poly.pdbx_strand_id
1 'polypeptide(L)' 'MQERIVFIESKRDMLVKLLEQPDLGTLRIDVNQALEEMDDLIDEFKKTFPSTSV' A
#
# COMPACT_ATOMS: atom_id res chain seq x y z
N MET A 1 3.84 9.58 13.77
CA MET A 1 3.94 8.23 13.17
C MET A 1 2.65 7.82 12.47
N GLN A 2 1.49 8.07 13.08
CA GLN A 2 0.18 7.83 12.46
C GLN A 2 0.00 8.54 11.11
N GLU A 3 0.45 9.79 10.99
CA GLU A 3 0.40 10.52 9.70
C GLU A 3 1.23 9.84 8.59
N ARG A 4 2.29 9.12 8.95
CA ARG A 4 3.11 8.39 7.98
C ARG A 4 2.40 7.14 7.48
N ILE A 5 1.65 6.44 8.33
CA ILE A 5 0.89 5.26 7.88
C ILE A 5 -0.27 5.69 6.95
N VAL A 6 -0.97 6.78 7.29
CA VAL A 6 -2.02 7.36 6.42
C VAL A 6 -1.45 7.77 5.06
N PHE A 7 -0.24 8.33 5.03
CA PHE A 7 0.43 8.66 3.77
C PHE A 7 0.85 7.43 2.95
N ILE A 8 1.19 6.31 3.61
CA ILE A 8 1.50 5.05 2.94
C ILE A 8 0.21 4.43 2.39
N GLU A 9 -0.87 4.43 3.16
CA GLU A 9 -2.20 3.95 2.73
C GLU A 9 -2.70 4.76 1.52
N SER A 10 -2.51 6.09 1.48
CA SER A 10 -2.92 6.88 0.31
C SER A 10 -2.11 6.59 -0.96
N LYS A 11 -0.82 6.27 -0.82
CA LYS A 11 0.01 5.80 -1.95
C LYS A 11 -0.42 4.42 -2.43
N ARG A 12 -0.82 3.53 -1.51
CA ARG A 12 -1.36 2.21 -1.86
C ARG A 12 -2.63 2.38 -2.69
N ASP A 13 -3.54 3.26 -2.27
CA ASP A 13 -4.76 3.56 -3.02
C ASP A 13 -4.47 4.09 -4.43
N MET A 14 -3.40 4.87 -4.60
CA MET A 14 -2.96 5.33 -5.91
C MET A 14 -2.47 4.19 -6.81
N LEU A 15 -1.74 3.21 -6.26
CA LEU A 15 -1.30 2.03 -6.99
C LEU A 15 -2.46 1.09 -7.34
N VAL A 16 -3.47 0.96 -6.47
CA VAL A 16 -4.71 0.21 -6.78
C VAL A 16 -5.41 0.83 -7.99
N LYS A 17 -5.59 2.16 -8.01
CA LYS A 17 -6.17 2.88 -9.17
C LYS A 17 -5.32 2.73 -10.42
N LEU A 18 -4.00 2.67 -10.28
CA LEU A 18 -3.10 2.45 -11.40
C LEU A 18 -3.30 1.04 -12.01
N LEU A 19 -3.56 0.01 -11.19
CA LEU A 19 -3.85 -1.34 -11.69
C LEU A 19 -5.17 -1.45 -12.48
N GLU A 20 -6.10 -0.53 -12.28
CA GLU A 20 -7.35 -0.48 -13.05
C GLU A 20 -7.12 -0.04 -14.50
N GLN A 21 -5.97 0.55 -14.81
CA GLN A 21 -5.65 0.95 -16.18
C GLN A 21 -5.27 -0.27 -17.04
N PRO A 22 -5.90 -0.44 -18.21
CA PRO A 22 -5.70 -1.63 -19.05
C PRO A 22 -4.32 -1.69 -19.71
N ASP A 23 -3.65 -0.54 -19.87
CA ASP A 23 -2.43 -0.39 -20.69
C ASP A 23 -1.12 -0.39 -19.88
N LEU A 24 -1.09 -1.02 -18.71
CA LEU A 24 0.12 -1.06 -17.85
C LEU A 24 1.26 -1.91 -18.41
N GLY A 25 0.95 -2.91 -19.25
CA GLY A 25 1.95 -3.85 -19.77
C GLY A 25 2.77 -4.50 -18.64
N THR A 26 4.11 -4.40 -18.74
CA THR A 26 5.04 -4.99 -17.76
C THR A 26 4.99 -4.30 -16.40
N LEU A 27 4.62 -3.02 -16.34
CA LEU A 27 4.51 -2.25 -15.10
C LEU A 27 3.46 -2.85 -14.15
N ARG A 28 2.51 -3.63 -14.69
CA ARG A 28 1.51 -4.34 -13.89
C ARG A 28 2.15 -5.27 -12.86
N ILE A 29 3.22 -5.96 -13.21
CA ILE A 29 3.90 -6.88 -12.29
C ILE A 29 4.54 -6.08 -11.16
N ASP A 30 5.29 -5.03 -11.51
CA ASP A 30 5.96 -4.17 -10.54
C ASP A 30 4.97 -3.49 -9.58
N VAL A 31 3.81 -3.06 -10.09
CA VAL A 31 2.75 -2.43 -9.27
C VAL A 31 2.09 -3.45 -8.32
N ASN A 32 1.87 -4.69 -8.75
CA ASN A 32 1.36 -5.73 -7.86
C ASN A 32 2.36 -6.05 -6.75
N GLN A 33 3.66 -6.16 -7.09
CA GLN A 33 4.72 -6.40 -6.10
C GLN A 33 4.81 -5.25 -5.08
N ALA A 34 4.77 -4.01 -5.56
CA ALA A 34 4.78 -2.85 -4.67
C ALA A 34 3.56 -2.81 -3.74
N LEU A 35 2.38 -3.21 -4.22
CA LEU A 35 1.17 -3.30 -3.39
C LEU A 35 1.29 -4.36 -2.30
N GLU A 36 1.83 -5.54 -2.63
CA GLU A 36 2.07 -6.62 -1.67
C GLU A 36 3.04 -6.17 -0.57
N GLU A 37 4.18 -5.58 -0.95
CA GLU A 37 5.15 -5.05 0.03
C GLU A 37 4.55 -3.96 0.91
N MET A 38 3.70 -3.09 0.35
CA MET A 38 3.01 -2.05 1.13
C MET A 38 1.99 -2.64 2.10
N ASP A 39 1.25 -3.67 1.69
CA ASP A 39 0.31 -4.38 2.56
C ASP A 39 1.02 -5.05 3.73
N ASP A 40 2.12 -5.75 3.46
CA ASP A 40 2.95 -6.38 4.49
C ASP A 40 3.51 -5.35 5.49
N LEU A 41 4.01 -4.21 5.00
CA LEU A 41 4.51 -3.12 5.86
C LEU A 41 3.40 -2.51 6.73
N ILE A 42 2.20 -2.31 6.17
CA ILE A 42 1.06 -1.76 6.91
C ILE A 42 0.61 -2.76 7.98
N ASP A 43 0.54 -4.05 7.66
CA ASP A 43 0.14 -5.09 8.59
C ASP A 43 1.17 -5.27 9.72
N GLU A 44 2.47 -5.29 9.41
CA GLU A 44 3.54 -5.31 10.41
C GLU A 44 3.47 -4.09 11.34
N PHE A 45 3.21 -2.91 10.79
CA PHE A 45 3.04 -1.69 11.58
C PHE A 45 1.84 -1.80 12.53
N LYS A 46 0.68 -2.26 12.04
CA LYS A 46 -0.54 -2.45 12.85
C LYS A 46 -0.34 -3.47 13.98
N LYS A 47 0.42 -4.55 13.71
CA LYS A 47 0.81 -5.56 14.71
C LYS A 47 1.79 -5.01 15.75
N THR A 48 2.75 -4.18 15.33
CA THR A 48 3.77 -3.60 16.21
C THR A 48 3.18 -2.48 17.09
N PHE A 49 2.19 -1.74 16.57
CA PHE A 49 1.58 -0.60 17.24
C PHE A 49 0.04 -0.73 17.34
N PRO A 50 -0.48 -1.73 18.08
CA PRO A 50 -1.91 -2.03 18.13
C PRO A 50 -2.76 -0.88 18.70
N SER A 51 -2.19 -0.04 19.58
CA SER A 51 -2.88 1.10 20.22
C SER A 51 -3.13 2.30 19.30
N THR A 52 -2.78 2.22 18.02
CA THR A 52 -3.03 3.25 17.01
C THR A 52 -4.33 3.02 16.22
N SER A 53 -4.98 1.87 16.35
CA SER A 53 -6.32 1.66 15.77
C SER A 53 -7.36 2.33 16.67
N VAL A 54 -7.82 3.51 16.25
CA VAL A 54 -9.00 4.21 16.81
C VAL A 54 -10.14 4.07 15.83
#